data_AF-A0A2D5DZ84-F1
#
_entry.id   AF-A0A2D5DZ84-F1
#
_cell.length_a   1.000
_cell.length_b   1.000
_cell.length_c   1.000
_cell.angle_alpha   90.00
_cell.angle_beta   90.00
_cell.angle_gamma   90.00
#
_symmetry.space_group_name_H-M   'P 1'
#
loop_
_entity.id
_entity.type
_entity.pdbx_description
1 polymer ?
#
loop_
_entity_poly.entity_id
_entity_poly.type
_entity_poly.pdbx_seq_one_letter_code
_entity_poly.pdbx_strand_id
1 'polypeptide(L)' 'MRGKAFLVGFEADLVFKLGQEEMAPWLADQEYFNGFDLSGKGRPMKDWLQTPMAHWDHFWLWAEASMAFAMETA' A
#
# COMPACT_ATOMS: atom_id res chain seq x y z
N MET A 1 -9.17 -9.89 13.00
CA MET A 1 -8.32 -8.68 12.85
C MET A 1 -8.45 -7.82 14.09
N ARG A 2 -7.35 -7.48 14.78
CA ARG A 2 -7.35 -6.73 16.05
C ARG A 2 -7.63 -5.22 15.88
N GLY A 3 -8.49 -4.85 14.93
CA GLY A 3 -8.87 -3.46 14.66
C GLY A 3 -7.85 -2.60 13.89
N LYS A 4 -6.74 -3.16 13.38
CA LYS A 4 -5.77 -2.42 12.56
C LYS A 4 -6.16 -2.43 11.08
N ALA A 5 -6.17 -1.26 10.44
CA ALA A 5 -6.36 -1.14 8.99
C ALA A 5 -5.09 -1.60 8.24
N PHE A 6 -5.30 -2.26 7.11
CA PHE A 6 -4.23 -2.80 6.25
C PHE A 6 -4.50 -2.61 4.75
N LEU A 7 -5.74 -2.25 4.40
CA LEU A 7 -6.18 -1.94 3.04
C LEU A 7 -7.19 -0.80 3.11
N VAL A 8 -7.07 0.18 2.21
CA VAL A 8 -7.99 1.32 2.10
C VAL A 8 -8.31 1.56 0.62
N GLY A 9 -9.60 1.76 0.30
CA GLY A 9 -9.97 2.33 -0.99
C GLY A 9 -9.83 3.85 -0.94
N PHE A 10 -9.13 4.43 -1.91
CA PHE A 10 -8.88 5.87 -1.96
C PHE A 10 -9.06 6.37 -3.40
N GLU A 11 -10.11 7.18 -3.61
CA GLU A 11 -10.53 7.62 -4.94
C GLU A 11 -10.72 6.44 -5.92
N ALA A 12 -9.94 6.38 -6.99
CA ALA A 12 -9.95 5.30 -7.97
C ALA A 12 -8.87 4.24 -7.71
N ASP A 13 -8.14 4.32 -6.59
CA ASP A 13 -7.00 3.47 -6.27
C ASP A 13 -7.28 2.59 -5.04
N LEU A 14 -6.43 1.57 -4.88
CA LEU A 14 -6.30 0.86 -3.62
C LEU A 14 -4.98 1.22 -2.94
N VAL A 15 -5.00 1.20 -1.61
CA VAL A 15 -3.84 1.49 -0.78
C VAL A 15 -3.58 0.33 0.16
N PHE A 16 -2.36 -0.21 0.11
CA PHE A 16 -1.95 -1.43 0.80
C PHE A 16 -0.87 -1.13 1.83
N LYS A 17 -1.00 -1.69 3.04
CA LYS A 17 0.01 -1.56 4.09
C LYS A 17 1.03 -2.71 4.01
N LEU A 18 2.07 -2.55 3.21
CA LEU A 18 3.02 -3.62 2.87
C LEU A 18 4.32 -3.58 3.68
N GLY A 19 4.66 -2.45 4.29
CA GLY A 19 5.97 -2.26 4.91
C GLY A 19 7.03 -1.73 3.93
N GLN A 20 7.97 -0.94 4.43
CA GLN A 20 8.99 -0.30 3.59
C GLN A 20 9.81 -1.25 2.71
N GLU A 21 10.15 -2.44 3.21
CA GLU A 21 10.97 -3.42 2.47
C GLU A 21 10.21 -3.98 1.27
N GLU A 22 8.97 -4.41 1.49
CA GLU A 22 8.10 -4.95 0.43
C GLU A 22 7.72 -3.88 -0.60
N MET A 23 7.62 -2.61 -0.18
CA MET A 23 7.33 -1.48 -1.08
C MET A 23 8.50 -1.10 -1.98
N ALA A 24 9.74 -1.32 -1.54
CA ALA A 24 10.92 -0.77 -2.20
C ALA A 24 11.06 -1.15 -3.69
N PRO A 25 10.80 -2.40 -4.12
CA PRO A 25 10.85 -2.76 -5.54
C PRO A 25 9.80 -2.03 -6.38
N TRP A 26 8.61 -1.79 -5.83
CA TRP A 26 7.51 -1.11 -6.54
C TRP A 26 7.76 0.39 -6.65
N LEU A 27 8.28 1.01 -5.59
CA LEU A 27 8.63 2.43 -5.58
C LEU A 27 9.84 2.78 -6.46
N ALA A 28 10.58 1.78 -6.97
CA ALA A 28 11.59 2.01 -7.99
C ALA A 28 10.96 2.44 -9.33
N ASP A 29 9.70 2.07 -9.58
CA ASP A 29 8.91 2.46 -10.74
C ASP A 29 7.89 3.55 -10.37
N GLN A 30 8.40 4.78 -10.26
CA GLN A 30 7.62 5.95 -9.84
C GLN A 30 6.61 6.43 -10.87
N GLU A 31 6.61 5.87 -12.09
CA GLU A 31 5.59 6.17 -13.10
C GLU A 31 4.22 5.62 -12.67
N TYR A 32 4.20 4.47 -11.99
CA TYR A 32 2.98 3.74 -11.64
C TYR A 32 2.73 3.64 -10.15
N PHE A 33 3.76 3.67 -9.32
CA PHE A 33 3.64 3.43 -7.89
C PHE A 33 4.13 4.59 -7.06
N ASN A 34 3.34 4.96 -6.04
CA ASN A 34 3.67 6.05 -5.14
C ASN A 34 3.39 5.66 -3.68
N GLY A 35 4.13 6.27 -2.77
CA GLY A 35 3.78 6.24 -1.36
C GLY A 35 2.46 7.01 -1.14
N PHE A 36 1.58 6.46 -0.31
CA PHE A 36 0.28 7.07 -0.06
C PHE A 36 0.41 8.37 0.74
N ASP A 37 0.07 9.52 0.16
CA ASP A 37 0.07 10.82 0.85
C ASP A 37 -1.34 11.44 0.89
N LEU A 38 -2.09 11.11 1.94
CA LEU A 38 -3.40 11.70 2.19
C LEU A 38 -3.35 13.24 2.37
N SER A 39 -2.20 13.80 2.73
CA SER A 39 -2.06 15.23 3.01
C SER A 39 -1.82 16.08 1.77
N GLY A 40 -1.35 15.47 0.66
CA GLY A 40 -0.94 16.16 -0.56
C GLY A 40 0.25 17.11 -0.38
N LYS A 41 1.11 16.88 0.64
CA LYS A 41 2.23 17.77 1.00
C LYS A 41 3.61 17.16 0.74
N GLY A 42 3.68 16.07 -0.03
CA GLY A 42 4.91 15.33 -0.29
C GLY A 42 5.41 14.56 0.93
N ARG A 43 4.50 14.11 1.80
CA ARG A 43 4.81 13.37 3.02
C ARG A 43 4.03 12.06 3.06
N PRO A 44 4.43 11.06 2.26
CA PRO A 44 3.75 9.80 2.22
C PRO A 44 3.79 9.10 3.58
N MET A 45 2.68 8.44 3.91
CA MET A 45 2.54 7.62 5.10
C MET A 45 3.50 6.44 5.01
N LYS A 46 4.21 6.17 6.10
CA LYS A 46 5.14 5.03 6.19
C LYS A 46 4.37 3.72 5.98
N ASP A 47 4.96 2.80 5.23
CA ASP A 47 4.47 1.43 4.98
C ASP A 47 3.22 1.34 4.09
N TRP A 48 2.75 2.45 3.51
CA TRP A 48 1.56 2.48 2.65
C TRP A 48 1.89 2.76 1.18
N LEU A 49 1.56 1.79 0.32
CA LEU A 49 1.67 1.90 -1.14
C LEU A 49 0.30 2.24 -1.72
N GLN A 50 0.23 3.31 -2.51
CA GLN A 50 -0.93 3.62 -3.35
C GLN A 50 -0.73 2.98 -4.72
N THR A 51 -1.71 2.18 -5.15
CA THR A 51 -1.64 1.37 -6.35
C THR A 51 -2.82 1.68 -7.28
N PRO A 52 -2.56 2.07 -8.53
CA PRO A 52 -3.63 2.35 -9.47
C PRO A 52 -4.31 1.07 -9.95
N MET A 53 -5.59 1.19 -10.32
CA MET A 53 -6.40 0.06 -10.82
C MET A 53 -5.84 -0.63 -12.07
N ALA A 54 -4.91 -0.01 -12.78
CA ALA A 54 -4.21 -0.63 -13.91
C ALA A 54 -3.45 -1.92 -13.50
N HIS A 55 -3.08 -2.07 -12.22
CA HIS A 55 -2.34 -3.21 -11.68
C HIS A 55 -3.22 -4.14 -10.81
N TRP A 56 -4.49 -4.27 -11.16
CA TRP A 56 -5.46 -5.08 -10.42
C TRP A 56 -5.05 -6.56 -10.31
N ASP A 57 -4.24 -7.05 -11.24
CA ASP A 57 -3.69 -8.40 -11.27
C ASP A 57 -2.76 -8.70 -10.08
N HIS A 58 -2.14 -7.67 -9.50
CA HIS A 58 -1.30 -7.79 -8.31
C HIS A 58 -2.07 -7.62 -6.99
N PHE A 59 -3.34 -7.20 -7.03
CA PHE A 59 -4.08 -6.83 -5.81
C PHE A 59 -4.24 -7.96 -4.81
N TRP A 60 -4.43 -9.19 -5.31
CA TRP A 60 -4.54 -10.35 -4.43
C TRP A 60 -3.25 -10.59 -3.63
N LEU A 61 -2.10 -10.53 -4.31
CA LEU A 61 -0.78 -10.65 -3.69
C LEU A 61 -0.55 -9.57 -2.63
N TRP A 62 -0.88 -8.30 -2.96
CA TRP A 62 -0.73 -7.20 -2.00
C TRP A 62 -1.71 -7.26 -0.85
N ALA A 63 -2.93 -7.77 -1.05
CA ALA A 63 -3.91 -7.95 0.02
C ALA A 63 -3.44 -9.00 1.03
N GLU A 64 -2.91 -10.13 0.55
CA GLU A 64 -2.33 -11.18 1.42
C GLU A 64 -1.13 -10.65 2.19
N ALA A 65 -0.19 -9.99 1.52
CA ALA A 65 0.98 -9.38 2.15
C ALA A 65 0.59 -8.31 3.18
N SER A 66 -0.39 -7.47 2.87
CA SER A 66 -0.88 -6.44 3.80
C SER A 66 -1.52 -7.04 5.04
N MET A 67 -2.31 -8.10 4.87
CA MET A 67 -2.93 -8.81 6.00
C MET A 67 -1.85 -9.45 6.90
N ALA A 68 -0.85 -10.10 6.30
CA ALA A 68 0.26 -10.71 7.03
C ALA A 68 1.06 -9.65 7.81
N PHE A 69 1.47 -8.57 7.16
CA PHE A 69 2.21 -7.48 7.79
C PHE A 69 1.44 -6.85 8.96
N ALA A 70 0.13 -6.66 8.81
CA ALA A 70 -0.72 -6.13 9.87
C ALA A 70 -0.89 -7.09 11.06
N MET A 71 -0.76 -8.40 10.85
CA MET A 71 -0.78 -9.42 11.89
C MET A 71 0.57 -9.52 12.64
N GLU A 72 1.69 -9.34 11.95
CA GLU A 72 3.04 -9.40 12.54
C GLU A 72 3.38 -8.13 13.33
N THR A 73 2.93 -6.98 12.86
CA THR A 73 3.11 -5.68 13.53
C THR A 73 2.00 -5.38 14.56
N ALA A 74 1.22 -6.41 14.94
CA ALA A 74 0.04 -6.31 15.80
C ALA A 74 0.35 -6.10 17.29
#